data_AF-A0A9W8YW35-F1
#
_entry.id   AF-A0A9W8YW35-F1
#
_cell.length_a   1.000
_cell.length_b   1.000
_cell.length_c   1.000
_cell.angle_alpha   90.00
_cell.angle_beta   90.00
_cell.angle_gamma   90.00
#
_symmetry.space_group_name_H-M   'P 1'
#
loop_
_entity.id
_entity.type
_entity.pdbx_description
1 polymer ?
#
loop_
_entity_poly.entity_id
_entity_poly.type
_entity_poly.pdbx_seq_one_letter_code
_entity_poly.pdbx_strand_id
1 'polypeptide(L)' 'MVVHEAMVNAGVGAEVAATVQEDPETFVRLEAPVVRLAGWSIPTPLVFEKFNLPDVARVYDNLKKILNY' A
#
# COMPACT_ATOMS: atom_id res chain seq x y z
N MET A 1 -5.22 4.77 -0.19
CA MET A 1 -3.98 4.00 -0.43
C MET A 1 -2.97 4.35 0.64
N VAL A 2 -2.26 3.36 1.17
CA VAL A 2 -1.19 3.56 2.16
C VAL A 2 0.15 3.18 1.53
N VAL A 3 1.17 4.04 1.69
CA VAL A 3 2.50 3.82 1.13
C VAL A 3 3.56 3.86 2.22
N HIS A 4 4.47 2.88 2.24
CA HIS A 4 5.63 2.87 3.15
C HIS A 4 6.77 1.99 2.61
N GLU A 5 8.00 2.23 3.06
CA GLU A 5 9.19 1.52 2.53
C GLU A 5 9.38 0.11 3.10
N ALA A 6 8.92 -0.14 4.34
CA ALA A 6 9.01 -1.44 4.97
C ALA A 6 8.26 -2.54 4.19
N MET A 7 8.52 -3.80 4.51
CA MET A 7 7.89 -4.94 3.83
C MET A 7 6.36 -4.88 3.91
N VAL A 8 5.69 -5.29 2.84
CA VAL A 8 4.22 -5.25 2.74
C VAL A 8 3.53 -6.19 3.74
N ASN A 9 4.16 -7.29 4.14
CA ASN A 9 3.62 -8.21 5.15
C ASN A 9 3.86 -7.67 6.56
N ALA A 10 2.82 -7.67 7.40
CA ALA A 10 2.89 -7.20 8.79
C ALA A 10 3.50 -5.79 8.97
N GLY A 11 3.47 -4.97 7.92
CA GLY A 11 3.92 -3.58 7.96
C GLY A 11 2.84 -2.65 8.51
N VAL A 12 3.23 -1.42 8.84
CA VAL A 12 2.31 -0.38 9.35
C VAL A 12 1.10 -0.16 8.45
N GLY A 13 1.25 -0.32 7.13
CA GLY A 13 0.14 -0.18 6.20
C GLY A 13 -0.97 -1.22 6.39
N ALA A 14 -0.66 -2.40 6.93
CA ALA A 14 -1.66 -3.43 7.24
C ALA A 14 -2.59 -2.96 8.36
N GLU A 15 -2.02 -2.47 9.47
CA GLU A 15 -2.78 -1.92 10.60
C GLU A 15 -3.63 -0.73 10.16
N VAL A 16 -3.04 0.23 9.43
CA VAL A 16 -3.79 1.40 8.94
C VAL A 16 -4.96 0.98 8.04
N ALA A 17 -4.75 0.01 7.14
CA ALA A 17 -5.82 -0.46 6.27
C ALA A 17 -6.92 -1.20 7.04
N ALA A 18 -6.55 -2.02 8.02
CA ALA A 18 -7.51 -2.71 8.88
C ALA A 18 -8.34 -1.71 9.70
N THR A 19 -7.69 -0.75 10.37
CA THR A 19 -8.39 0.29 11.17
C THR A 19 -9.37 1.10 10.31
N VAL A 20 -8.98 1.49 9.10
CA VAL A 20 -9.86 2.21 8.17
C VAL A 20 -11.06 1.36 7.75
N GLN A 21 -10.88 0.06 7.59
CA GLN A 21 -11.94 -0.84 7.13
C GLN A 21 -12.85 -1.33 8.26
N GLU A 22 -12.35 -1.40 9.50
CA GLU A 22 -13.11 -1.75 10.70
C GLU A 22 -14.00 -0.61 11.20
N ASP A 23 -13.63 0.65 10.94
CA ASP A 23 -14.42 1.81 11.30
C ASP A 23 -15.75 1.86 10.51
N PRO A 24 -16.94 1.76 11.16
CA PRO A 24 -18.22 1.72 10.46
C PRO A 24 -18.53 2.97 9.63
N GLU A 25 -18.06 4.15 10.08
CA GLU A 25 -18.29 5.41 9.37
C GLU A 25 -17.51 5.47 8.05
N THR A 26 -16.29 4.94 8.06
CA THR A 26 -15.43 4.92 6.88
C THR A 26 -15.76 3.74 5.97
N PHE A 27 -16.12 2.58 6.50
CA PHE A 27 -16.45 1.38 5.72
C PHE A 27 -17.54 1.65 4.66
N VAL A 28 -18.60 2.36 5.03
CA VAL A 28 -19.71 2.70 4.13
C VAL A 28 -19.37 3.79 3.10
N ARG A 29 -18.23 4.46 3.26
CA ARG A 29 -17.74 5.54 2.37
C ARG A 29 -16.66 5.09 1.40
N LEU A 30 -16.18 3.83 1.49
CA LEU A 30 -15.13 3.32 0.62
C LEU A 30 -15.69 3.07 -0.79
N GLU A 31 -15.32 3.94 -1.73
CA GLU A 31 -15.61 3.76 -3.17
C GLU A 31 -14.66 2.75 -3.84
N ALA A 32 -13.51 2.49 -3.23
CA ALA A 32 -12.50 1.56 -3.71
C ALA A 32 -11.79 0.89 -2.52
N PRO A 33 -11.19 -0.31 -2.70
CA PRO A 33 -10.51 -1.01 -1.63
C PRO A 33 -9.29 -0.23 -1.14
N VAL A 34 -8.97 -0.37 0.16
CA VAL A 34 -7.78 0.24 0.75
C VAL A 34 -6.52 -0.49 0.26
N VAL A 35 -5.93 0.01 -0.83
CA VAL A 35 -4.68 -0.53 -1.38
C VAL A 35 -3.48 -0.18 -0.51
N ARG A 36 -2.58 -1.15 -0.34
CA ARG A 36 -1.29 -1.00 0.34
C ARG A 36 -0.17 -1.19 -0.65
N LEU A 37 0.70 -0.19 -0.79
CA LEU A 37 1.86 -0.24 -1.67
C LEU A 37 3.13 -0.07 -0.84
N ALA A 38 3.98 -1.10 -0.82
CA ALA A 38 5.16 -1.10 0.03
C ALA A 38 6.34 -1.86 -0.58
N GLY A 39 7.43 -1.98 0.19
CA GLY A 39 8.53 -2.88 -0.13
C GLY A 39 8.06 -4.33 -0.28
N TRP A 40 8.74 -5.12 -1.11
CA TRP A 40 8.44 -6.54 -1.25
C TRP A 40 8.76 -7.28 0.05
N SER A 41 8.14 -8.45 0.25
CA SER A 41 8.37 -9.31 1.42
C SER A 41 9.71 -10.07 1.32
N ILE A 42 10.80 -9.32 1.14
CA ILE A 42 12.17 -9.82 1.03
C ILE A 42 13.09 -8.91 1.85
N PRO A 43 14.23 -9.41 2.37
CA PRO A 43 15.25 -8.55 2.96
C PRO A 43 15.69 -7.45 1.98
N THR A 44 15.96 -6.25 2.49
CA THR A 44 16.35 -5.11 1.65
C THR A 44 17.60 -5.45 0.84
N PRO A 45 17.51 -5.49 -0.51
CA PRO A 45 18.65 -5.81 -1.33
C PRO A 45 19.57 -4.59 -1.48
N LEU A 46 20.88 -4.80 -1.49
CA LEU A 46 21.86 -3.71 -1.65
C LEU A 46 21.83 -3.10 -3.07
N VAL A 47 22.20 -3.88 -4.08
CA VAL A 47 22.28 -3.38 -5.48
C VAL A 47 20.89 -3.14 -6.07
N PHE A 48 19.88 -3.87 -5.59
CA PHE A 48 18.51 -3.81 -6.10
C PHE A 48 17.56 -2.99 -5.24
N GLU A 49 18.06 -2.18 -4.30
CA GLU A 49 17.24 -1.39 -3.36
C GLU A 49 16.17 -0.57 -4.09
N LYS A 50 16.56 0.06 -5.20
CA LYS A 50 15.68 0.88 -6.05
C LYS A 50 14.47 0.12 -6.59
N PHE A 51 14.59 -1.19 -6.81
CA PHE A 51 13.49 -2.03 -7.30
C PHE A 51 12.58 -2.52 -6.17
N ASN A 52 13.08 -2.49 -4.92
CA ASN A 52 12.29 -2.85 -3.75
C ASN A 52 11.40 -1.68 -3.31
N LEU A 53 11.94 -0.46 -3.34
CA LEU A 53 11.22 0.73 -2.89
C LEU A 53 9.92 0.98 -3.70
N PRO A 54 8.86 1.49 -3.07
CA PRO A 54 7.65 1.91 -3.76
C PRO A 54 7.90 3.23 -4.49
N ASP A 55 8.40 3.13 -5.72
CA ASP A 55 8.72 4.28 -6.56
C ASP A 55 7.48 5.02 -7.11
N VAL A 56 7.71 6.18 -7.72
CA VAL A 56 6.65 7.03 -8.29
C VAL A 56 5.84 6.29 -9.35
N ALA A 57 6.49 5.42 -10.15
CA ALA A 57 5.82 4.66 -11.19
C ALA A 57 4.82 3.65 -10.59
N ARG A 58 5.23 2.89 -9.56
CA ARG A 58 4.34 1.96 -8.83
C ARG A 58 3.19 2.70 -8.13
N VAL A 59 3.46 3.86 -7.53
CA VAL A 59 2.44 4.70 -6.91
C VAL A 59 1.39 5.14 -7.93
N TYR A 60 1.85 5.63 -9.08
CA TYR A 60 0.97 6.13 -10.14
C TYR A 60 0.12 5.00 -10.77
N ASP A 61 0.71 3.84 -11.02
CA ASP A 61 -0.02 2.67 -11.54
C ASP A 61 -1.12 2.21 -10.59
N ASN A 62 -0.83 2.14 -9.28
CA ASN A 62 -1.85 1.78 -8.28
C ASN A 62 -2.93 2.85 -8.14
N LEU A 63 -2.56 4.14 -8.19
CA LEU A 63 -3.53 5.24 -8.15
C LEU A 63 -4.53 5.14 -9.33
N LYS A 64 -4.05 4.85 -10.54
CA LYS A 64 -4.91 4.60 -11.70
C LYS A 64 -5.88 3.44 -11.48
N LYS A 65 -5.40 2.33 -10.92
CA LYS A 65 -6.24 1.15 -10.63
C LYS A 65 -7.33 1.48 -9.61
N ILE A 66 -7.01 2.27 -8.59
CA ILE A 66 -7.98 2.72 -7.57
C ILE A 66 -9.04 3.62 -8.17
N LEU A 67 -8.66 4.58 -9.02
CA LEU A 67 -9.60 5.51 -9.65
C LEU A 67 -10.51 4.83 -10.69
N ASN A 68 -10.14 3.64 -11.17
CA ASN A 68 -10.90 2.85 -12.14
C ASN A 68 -11.61 1.64 -11.50
N TYR A 69 -11.67 1.57 -10.18
CA TYR A 69 -12.39 0.51 -9.45
C TYR A 69 -13.90 0.74 -9.51
#